data_AF-A0AA38GVZ5-F1
#
_entry.id   AF-A0AA38GVZ5-F1
#
_cell.length_a   1.000
_cell.length_b   1.000
_cell.length_c   1.000
_cell.angle_alpha   90.00
_cell.angle_beta   90.00
_cell.angle_gamma   90.00
#
_symmetry.space_group_name_H-M   'P 1'
#
loop_
_entity.id
_entity.type
_entity.pdbx_description
1 polymer ?
#
loop_
_entity_poly.entity_id
_entity_poly.type
_entity_poly.pdbx_seq_one_letter_code
_entity_poly.pdbx_strand_id
1 'polypeptide(L)' 'LPHQSLAALANKYGPLMFIHLSSIPAIVVSSPAMAKEFLKTHDLFFANRPTVSAGKYLAYEGKGMGYAPYGDYW' A
#
# COMPACT_ATOMS: atom_id res chain seq x y z
N LEU A 1 3.16 -4.96 -16.76
CA LEU A 1 2.23 -4.29 -15.80
C LEU A 1 3.02 -3.79 -14.59
N PRO A 2 2.54 -2.77 -13.84
CA PRO A 2 3.30 -2.18 -12.73
C PRO A 2 3.86 -3.21 -11.73
N HIS A 3 3.07 -4.21 -11.34
CA HIS A 3 3.51 -5.26 -10.40
C HIS A 3 4.69 -6.11 -10.93
N GLN A 4 4.80 -6.34 -12.25
CA GLN A 4 5.93 -7.06 -12.86
C GLN A 4 7.21 -6.23 -12.83
N SER A 5 7.09 -4.92 -13.09
CA SER A 5 8.24 -4.00 -13.01
C SER A 5 8.74 -3.87 -11.57
N LEU A 6 7.83 -3.79 -10.59
CA LEU A 6 8.19 -3.80 -9.17
C LEU A 6 8.86 -5.12 -8.74
N ALA A 7 8.39 -6.26 -9.25
CA ALA A 7 9.05 -7.55 -9.01
C ALA A 7 10.47 -7.60 -9.62
N ALA A 8 10.65 -7.09 -10.85
CA ALA A 8 11.97 -7.01 -11.47
C ALA A 8 12.92 -6.09 -10.70
N LEU A 9 12.43 -4.96 -10.17
CA LEU A 9 13.20 -4.08 -9.29
C LEU A 9 13.59 -4.79 -7.98
N ALA A 10 12.66 -5.54 -7.38
CA ALA A 10 12.93 -6.27 -6.14
C ALA A 10 14.01 -7.34 -6.32
N ASN A 11 14.05 -8.01 -7.49
CA ASN A 11 15.13 -8.93 -7.81
C ASN A 11 16.51 -8.26 -7.91
N LYS A 12 16.56 -6.96 -8.26
CA LYS A 12 17.80 -6.20 -8.40
C LYS A 12 18.25 -5.51 -7.12
N TYR A 13 17.32 -4.92 -6.36
CA TYR A 13 17.62 -4.06 -5.21
C TYR A 13 17.23 -4.67 -3.85
N GLY A 14 16.58 -5.83 -3.86
CA GLY A 14 16.12 -6.51 -2.66
C GLY A 14 14.59 -6.42 -2.45
N PRO A 15 14.03 -7.28 -1.59
CA PRO A 15 12.58 -7.43 -1.44
C PRO A 15 11.90 -6.32 -0.61
N LEU A 16 12.66 -5.40 -0.03
CA LEU A 16 12.16 -4.24 0.69
C LEU A 16 12.84 -2.99 0.11
N MET A 17 12.06 -2.15 -0.57
CA MET A 17 12.61 -1.00 -1.31
C MET A 17 11.84 0.26 -0.95
N PHE A 18 12.56 1.38 -0.88
CA PHE A 18 11.97 2.72 -0.85
C PHE A 18 12.05 3.34 -2.24
N ILE A 19 10.91 3.78 -2.76
CA ILE A 19 10.78 4.39 -4.09
C ILE A 19 9.97 5.68 -4.03
N HIS A 20 10.06 6.48 -5.08
CA HIS A 20 9.17 7.61 -5.30
C HIS A 20 8.22 7.30 -6.46
N LEU A 21 6.92 7.26 -6.17
CA LEU A 21 5.86 7.23 -7.17
C LEU A 21 5.55 8.69 -7.55
N SER A 22 6.32 9.24 -8.48
CA SER A 22 6.36 10.68 -8.74
C SER A 22 6.74 11.45 -7.47
N SER A 23 5.85 12.26 -6.89
CA SER A 23 6.07 12.99 -5.65
C SER A 23 5.72 12.20 -4.39
N ILE A 24 5.17 11.00 -4.50
CA ILE A 24 4.70 10.21 -3.36
C ILE A 24 5.77 9.20 -2.94
N PRO A 25 6.37 9.34 -1.74
CA PRO A 25 7.28 8.32 -1.22
C PRO A 25 6.49 7.04 -0.89
N ALA A 26 7.05 5.89 -1.24
CA ALA A 26 6.41 4.58 -1.03
C ALA A 26 7.44 3.51 -0.66
N ILE A 27 7.01 2.58 0.20
CA ILE A 27 7.75 1.34 0.49
C ILE A 27 7.10 0.20 -0.31
N VAL A 28 7.92 -0.56 -1.01
CA VAL A 28 7.51 -1.77 -1.73
C VAL A 28 7.99 -2.99 -0.96
N VAL A 29 7.07 -3.88 -0.65
CA VAL A 29 7.34 -5.15 0.02
C VAL A 29 7.06 -6.31 -0.94
N SER A 30 8.09 -7.09 -1.23
CA SER A 30 8.06 -8.17 -2.23
C SER A 30 8.52 -9.52 -1.65
N SER A 31 8.43 -9.72 -0.33
CA SER A 31 8.65 -11.03 0.30
C SER A 31 7.49 -11.46 1.19
N PRO A 32 7.12 -12.76 1.23
CA PRO A 32 6.07 -13.26 2.11
C PRO A 32 6.36 -13.02 3.60
N ALA A 33 7.63 -13.15 4.01
CA ALA A 33 8.04 -12.93 5.39
C ALA A 33 7.77 -11.49 5.82
N MET A 34 8.21 -10.50 5.03
CA MET A 34 7.97 -9.09 5.36
C MET A 34 6.50 -8.72 5.20
N ALA A 35 5.79 -9.31 4.24
CA ALA A 35 4.35 -9.11 4.09
C ALA A 35 3.57 -9.55 5.33
N LYS A 36 3.95 -10.69 5.93
CA LYS A 36 3.36 -11.16 7.19
C LYS A 36 3.59 -10.17 8.33
N GLU A 37 4.75 -9.53 8.41
CA GLU A 37 5.03 -8.56 9.47
C GLU A 37 4.05 -7.38 9.44
N PHE A 38 3.80 -6.78 8.29
CA PHE A 38 2.93 -5.59 8.22
C PHE A 38 1.44 -5.89 8.00
N LEU A 39 1.09 -7.02 7.39
CA LEU A 39 -0.32 -7.41 7.16
C LEU A 39 -0.91 -8.27 8.28
N LYS A 40 -0.09 -8.75 9.22
CA LYS A 40 -0.55 -9.60 10.33
C LYS A 40 0.04 -9.22 11.67
N THR A 41 1.37 -9.14 11.80
CA THR A 41 2.00 -8.86 13.11
C THR A 41 1.71 -7.42 13.57
N HIS A 42 1.72 -6.48 12.63
CA HIS A 42 1.51 -5.04 12.86
C HIS A 42 0.36 -4.48 12.01
N ASP A 43 -0.63 -5.31 11.68
CA ASP A 43 -1.73 -4.99 10.77
C ASP A 43 -2.44 -3.68 11.12
N LEU A 44 -2.74 -3.43 12.39
CA LEU A 44 -3.40 -2.21 12.86
C LEU A 44 -2.59 -0.94 12.56
N PHE A 45 -1.26 -0.98 12.64
CA PHE A 45 -0.41 0.17 12.32
C PHE A 45 -0.44 0.53 10.84
N PHE A 46 -0.66 -0.47 9.97
CA PHE A 46 -0.68 -0.32 8.51
C PHE A 46 -2.08 -0.42 7.90
N ALA A 47 -3.13 -0.48 8.73
CA ALA A 47 -4.51 -0.65 8.28
C ALA A 47 -5.05 0.59 7.55
N ASN A 48 -4.47 1.77 7.79
CA ASN A 48 -4.97 3.01 7.23
C ASN A 48 -4.84 3.06 5.68
N ARG A 49 -5.79 3.70 5.01
CA ARG A 49 -5.79 3.86 3.55
C ARG A 49 -5.39 5.29 3.16
N PRO A 50 -4.49 5.46 2.18
CA PRO A 50 -4.13 6.79 1.71
C PRO A 50 -5.30 7.44 0.97
N THR A 51 -5.49 8.74 1.17
CA THR A 51 -6.47 9.51 0.40
C THR A 51 -5.97 9.71 -1.02
N VAL A 52 -6.63 9.04 -1.97
CA VAL A 52 -6.33 9.15 -3.40
C VAL A 52 -7.55 9.64 -4.17
N SER A 53 -7.34 10.31 -5.31
CA SER A 53 -8.44 10.85 -6.13
C SER A 53 -9.47 9.79 -6.52
N ALA A 54 -9.03 8.55 -6.78
CA ALA A 54 -9.93 7.43 -7.06
C ALA A 54 -10.93 7.19 -5.91
N GLY A 55 -10.49 7.22 -4.65
CA GLY A 55 -11.38 7.08 -3.50
C GLY A 55 -12.39 8.23 -3.43
N LYS A 56 -11.95 9.46 -3.70
CA LYS A 56 -12.81 10.64 -3.71
C LYS A 56 -13.93 10.53 -4.74
N TYR A 57 -13.58 10.23 -6.00
CA TYR A 57 -14.52 10.31 -7.12
C TYR A 57 -15.27 9.00 -7.39
N LEU A 58 -14.72 7.85 -6.99
CA LEU A 58 -15.27 6.53 -7.30
C LEU A 58 -15.78 5.77 -6.07
N ALA A 59 -15.49 6.24 -4.85
CA ALA A 59 -15.82 5.51 -3.62
C ALA A 59 -16.47 6.40 -2.55
N TYR A 60 -17.55 7.12 -2.92
CA TYR A 60 -18.36 7.92 -1.99
C TYR A 60 -17.51 8.87 -1.14
N GLU A 61 -16.65 9.67 -1.76
CA GLU A 61 -15.73 10.58 -1.07
C GLU A 61 -14.74 9.86 -0.12
N GLY A 62 -14.32 8.65 -0.49
CA GLY A 62 -13.42 7.81 0.30
C GLY A 62 -14.14 6.97 1.36
N LYS A 63 -15.48 6.95 1.40
CA LYS A 63 -16.25 6.14 2.36
C LYS A 63 -16.54 4.70 1.91
N GLY A 64 -16.14 4.32 0.70
CA GLY A 64 -16.20 2.92 0.29
C GLY A 64 -15.21 2.07 1.09
N MET A 65 -15.61 0.85 1.51
CA MET A 65 -14.84 -0.05 2.37
C MET A 65 -13.36 -0.22 1.95
N GLY A 66 -13.07 -0.26 0.66
CA GLY A 66 -11.68 -0.39 0.15
C GLY A 66 -10.81 0.86 0.26
N TYR A 67 -11.41 2.05 0.46
CA TYR A 67 -10.76 3.36 0.45
C TYR A 67 -10.89 4.14 1.77
N ALA A 68 -11.76 3.69 2.68
CA ALA A 68 -11.97 4.36 3.96
C ALA A 68 -10.72 4.29 4.85
N PRO A 69 -10.29 5.43 5.44
CA PRO A 69 -9.27 5.44 6.48
C PRO A 69 -9.67 4.55 7.64
N TYR A 70 -8.69 3.96 8.31
CA TYR A 70 -8.95 3.13 9.49
C TYR A 70 -9.54 3.97 10.64
N GLY A 71 -10.59 3.47 11.27
CA GLY A 71 -11.33 4.09 12.36
C GLY A 71 -12.73 3.50 12.46
N ASP A 72 -13.56 3.97 13.40
CA ASP A 72 -14.87 3.37 13.73
C ASP A 72 -15.84 3.20 12.56
N TYR A 73 -15.65 3.95 11.47
CA TYR A 73 -16.46 3.87 10.26
C TYR A 73 -16.05 2.71 9.32
N TRP A 74 -14.76 2.38 9.26
CA TRP A 74 -14.22 1.33 8.39
C TRP A 74 -14.53 -0.06 8.95
#